data_AF-A0AA43JRC4-F1
#
_entry.id   AF-A0AA43JRC4-F1
#
_cell.length_a   1.000
_cell.length_b   1.000
_cell.length_c   1.000
_cell.angle_alpha   90.00
_cell.angle_beta   90.00
_cell.angle_gamma   90.00
#
_symmetry.space_group_name_H-M   'P 1'
#
loop_
_entity.id
_entity.type
_entity.pdbx_description
1 polymer ?
#
loop_
_entity_poly.entity_id
_entity_poly.type
_entity_poly.pdbx_seq_one_letter_code
_entity_poly.pdbx_strand_id
1 'polypeptide(L)'
;MIVRSLAEIEGDEQRDVTGPGWRSRRLLLARDGMGFSLHDTVCHAGEELRLHYRNHLEAVYCIEGAGSIENLDDGKTHPLSPGAVYAL
;
A
#
# COMPACT_ATOMS: atom_id res chain seq x y z
N MET A 1 -9.73 -18.65 11.66
CA MET A 1 -8.77 -17.70 12.27
C MET A 1 -7.53 -17.66 11.40
N ILE A 2 -7.04 -16.47 11.03
CA ILE A 2 -5.84 -16.30 10.20
C ILE A 2 -4.78 -15.61 11.04
N VAL A 3 -3.61 -16.22 11.15
CA VAL A 3 -2.42 -15.64 11.78
C VAL A 3 -1.31 -15.73 10.75
N ARG A 4 -0.61 -14.63 10.52
CA ARG A 4 0.41 -14.52 9.48
C ARG A 4 1.41 -13.44 9.84
N SER A 5 2.68 -13.63 9.47
CA SER A 5 3.71 -12.61 9.59
C SER A 5 4.27 -12.21 8.21
N LEU A 6 4.96 -11.06 8.16
CA LEU A 6 5.64 -10.61 6.95
C LEU A 6 6.77 -11.57 6.54
N ALA A 7 7.50 -12.10 7.52
CA ALA A 7 8.60 -13.04 7.28
C ALA A 7 8.14 -14.33 6.59
N GLU A 8 6.91 -14.78 6.84
CA GLU A 8 6.34 -15.98 6.22
C GLU A 8 5.96 -15.78 4.75
N ILE A 9 5.70 -14.55 4.31
CA ILE A 9 5.25 -14.25 2.95
C ILE A 9 6.34 -13.69 2.05
N GLU A 10 7.49 -13.37 2.61
CA GLU A 10 8.64 -12.89 1.86
C GLU A 10 9.11 -13.95 0.85
N GLY A 11 9.19 -13.58 -0.43
CA GLY A 11 9.53 -14.49 -1.53
C GLY A 11 8.38 -15.36 -2.06
N ASP A 12 7.16 -15.30 -1.49
CA ASP A 12 5.98 -15.95 -2.08
C ASP A 12 5.51 -15.15 -3.30
N GLU A 13 5.62 -15.72 -4.50
CA GLU A 13 5.29 -15.03 -5.76
C GLU A 13 3.84 -14.49 -5.84
N GLN A 14 2.90 -15.04 -5.09
CA GLN A 14 1.51 -14.57 -5.06
C GLN A 14 1.28 -13.47 -4.03
N ARG A 15 2.11 -13.42 -2.98
CA ARG A 15 1.95 -12.51 -1.84
C ARG A 15 2.97 -11.39 -1.81
N ASP A 16 4.17 -11.60 -2.29
CA ASP A 16 5.26 -10.64 -2.31
C ASP A 16 5.51 -10.21 -3.76
N VAL A 17 4.78 -9.17 -4.17
CA VAL A 17 4.73 -8.72 -5.56
C VAL A 17 5.46 -7.41 -5.69
N THR A 18 6.32 -7.31 -6.70
CA THR A 18 7.09 -6.10 -7.00
C THR A 18 6.60 -5.49 -8.31
N GLY A 19 6.56 -4.17 -8.38
CA GLY A 19 6.38 -3.40 -9.60
C GLY A 19 7.39 -2.25 -9.69
N PRO A 20 7.28 -1.38 -10.71
CA PRO A 20 8.14 -0.22 -10.83
C PRO A 20 7.99 0.69 -9.61
N GLY A 21 9.06 0.80 -8.82
CA GLY A 21 9.12 1.71 -7.67
C GLY A 21 8.39 1.25 -6.40
N TRP A 22 7.87 0.03 -6.35
CA TRP A 22 7.19 -0.48 -5.15
C TRP A 22 7.28 -2.00 -4.97
N ARG A 23 7.17 -2.45 -3.72
CA ARG A 23 7.04 -3.85 -3.32
C ARG A 23 5.85 -3.99 -2.37
N SER A 24 4.87 -4.81 -2.72
CA SER A 24 3.64 -5.01 -1.96
C SER A 24 3.55 -6.44 -1.41
N ARG A 25 3.51 -6.54 -0.07
CA ARG A 25 3.47 -7.80 0.69
C ARG A 25 2.06 -8.01 1.21
N ARG A 26 1.36 -8.99 0.65
CA ARG A 26 -0.10 -9.18 0.78
C ARG A 26 -0.44 -10.11 1.94
N LEU A 27 -0.87 -9.50 3.04
CA LEU A 27 -1.24 -10.17 4.28
C LEU A 27 -2.63 -10.80 4.19
N LEU A 28 -3.63 -10.11 3.65
CA LEU A 28 -4.98 -10.63 3.40
C LEU A 28 -5.37 -10.46 1.94
N LEU A 29 -5.94 -11.51 1.35
CA LEU A 29 -6.37 -11.58 -0.04
C LEU A 29 -7.87 -11.87 -0.14
N ALA A 30 -8.46 -11.70 -1.32
CA ALA A 30 -9.88 -12.00 -1.56
C ALA A 30 -10.26 -13.43 -1.13
N ARG A 31 -9.39 -14.42 -1.36
CA ARG A 31 -9.58 -15.82 -0.94
C ARG A 31 -9.58 -16.03 0.58
N ASP A 32 -9.05 -15.08 1.34
CA ASP A 32 -9.05 -15.11 2.81
C ASP A 32 -10.43 -14.67 3.38
N GLY A 33 -11.35 -14.16 2.55
CA GLY A 33 -12.79 -14.05 2.87
C GLY A 33 -13.18 -12.90 3.82
N MET A 34 -12.31 -11.92 4.05
CA MET A 34 -12.51 -10.84 5.04
C MET A 34 -13.33 -9.65 4.53
N GLY A 35 -13.63 -9.59 3.22
CA GLY A 35 -14.33 -8.46 2.60
C GLY A 35 -13.43 -7.25 2.25
N PHE A 36 -12.14 -7.33 2.57
CA PHE A 36 -11.10 -6.38 2.16
C PHE A 36 -9.76 -7.12 2.01
N SER A 37 -8.81 -6.51 1.31
CA SER A 37 -7.40 -6.94 1.28
C SER A 37 -6.56 -6.06 2.20
N LEU A 38 -5.46 -6.61 2.72
CA LEU A 38 -4.53 -5.87 3.57
C LEU A 38 -3.11 -6.12 3.08
N HIS A 39 -2.37 -5.05 2.84
CA HIS A 39 -1.04 -5.09 2.28
C HIS A 39 -0.09 -4.26 3.14
N ASP A 40 1.17 -4.71 3.21
CA ASP A 40 2.29 -3.90 3.64
C ASP A 40 3.13 -3.56 2.39
N THR A 41 3.06 -2.30 1.95
CA THR A 41 3.66 -1.83 0.70
C THR A 41 4.79 -0.86 0.99
N VAL A 42 5.96 -1.15 0.43
CA VAL A 42 7.13 -0.27 0.41
C VAL A 42 7.14 0.48 -0.91
N CYS A 43 7.12 1.81 -0.86
CA CYS A 43 7.40 2.68 -2.00
C CYS A 43 8.89 3.07 -1.95
N HIS A 44 9.62 2.86 -3.05
CA HIS A 44 11.06 3.14 -3.08
C HIS A 44 11.34 4.65 -3.10
N ALA A 45 12.44 5.05 -2.47
CA ALA A 45 12.81 6.45 -2.38
C ALA A 45 13.08 7.07 -3.76
N GLY A 46 12.52 8.25 -4.01
CA GLY A 46 12.70 8.99 -5.26
C GLY A 46 11.74 8.58 -6.39
N GLU A 47 10.89 7.59 -6.18
CA GLU A 47 9.90 7.16 -7.16
C GLU A 47 8.63 8.03 -7.11
N GLU A 48 8.00 8.22 -8.27
CA GLU A 48 6.71 8.86 -8.40
C GLU A 48 5.68 7.85 -8.91
N LEU A 49 4.63 7.62 -8.12
CA LEU A 49 3.57 6.66 -8.45
C LEU A 49 2.28 7.41 -8.79
N ARG A 50 1.85 7.32 -10.05
CA ARG A 50 0.56 7.84 -10.47
C ARG A 50 -0.52 6.75 -10.35
N LEU A 51 -1.40 6.90 -9.36
CA LEU A 51 -2.37 5.88 -8.98
C LEU A 51 -3.82 6.35 -9.23
N HIS A 52 -4.68 5.43 -9.66
CA HIS A 52 -6.13 5.65 -9.76
C HIS A 52 -6.87 4.30 -9.65
N TYR A 53 -7.57 4.10 -8.55
CA TYR A 53 -8.36 2.90 -8.28
C TYR A 53 -9.85 3.12 -8.61
N ARG A 54 -10.23 2.95 -9.87
CA ARG A 54 -11.63 3.18 -10.32
C ARG A 54 -12.68 2.35 -9.55
N ASN A 55 -12.30 1.18 -9.06
CA ASN A 55 -13.22 0.16 -8.55
C ASN A 55 -12.97 -0.20 -7.08
N HIS A 56 -12.00 0.43 -6.43
CA HIS A 56 -11.62 0.13 -5.06
C HIS A 56 -11.47 1.42 -4.27
N LEU A 57 -11.94 1.38 -3.04
CA LEU A 57 -11.54 2.36 -2.03
C LEU A 57 -10.26 1.84 -1.37
N GLU A 58 -9.30 2.73 -1.12
CA GLU A 58 -8.05 2.36 -0.47
C GLU A 58 -7.78 3.29 0.72
N ALA A 59 -7.39 2.71 1.86
CA ALA A 59 -6.88 3.46 2.99
C ALA A 59 -5.42 3.07 3.23
N VAL A 60 -4.55 4.08 3.34
CA VAL A 60 -3.12 3.88 3.49
C VAL A 60 -2.64 4.58 4.75
N TYR A 61 -1.97 3.83 5.61
CA TYR A 61 -1.38 4.31 6.85
C TYR A 61 0.14 4.27 6.76
N CYS A 62 0.78 5.44 6.79
CA CYS A 62 2.24 5.54 6.75
C CYS A 62 2.82 5.18 8.11
N ILE A 63 3.64 4.14 8.16
CA ILE A 63 4.28 3.66 9.39
C ILE A 63 5.77 4.01 9.47
N GLU A 64 6.42 4.21 8.33
CA GLU A 64 7.85 4.52 8.21
C GLU A 64 8.10 5.39 6.95
N GLY A 65 9.25 6.07 6.92
CA GLY A 65 9.67 6.89 5.78
C GLY A 65 9.05 8.29 5.72
N ALA A 66 9.28 9.00 4.63
CA ALA A 66 8.70 10.31 4.36
C ALA A 66 8.46 10.50 2.86
N GLY A 67 7.45 11.29 2.50
CA GLY A 67 7.09 11.57 1.11
C GLY A 67 5.95 12.56 1.01
N SER A 68 5.21 12.52 -0.09
CA SER A 68 4.02 13.33 -0.30
C SER A 68 3.03 12.65 -1.22
N ILE A 69 1.76 13.03 -1.09
CA ILE A 69 0.70 12.64 -2.02
C ILE A 69 0.06 13.90 -2.61
N GLU A 70 -0.12 13.93 -3.92
CA GLU A 70 -0.83 15.00 -4.63
C GLU A 70 -2.22 14.52 -5.04
N ASN A 71 -3.25 15.26 -4.67
CA ASN A 71 -4.59 15.07 -5.19
C ASN A 71 -4.73 15.81 -6.53
N LEU A 72 -4.88 15.07 -7.62
CA LEU A 72 -4.96 15.65 -8.97
C LEU A 72 -6.29 16.39 -9.25
N ASP A 73 -7.33 16.19 -8.42
CA ASP A 73 -8.60 16.90 -8.59
C ASP A 73 -8.52 18.38 -8.21
N ASP A 74 -7.72 18.70 -7.18
CA ASP A 74 -7.56 20.07 -6.66
C ASP A 74 -6.10 20.57 -6.60
N GLY A 75 -5.14 19.75 -7.02
CA GLY A 75 -3.71 20.06 -7.05
C GLY A 75 -3.05 20.16 -5.67
N LYS A 76 -3.73 19.76 -4.60
CA LYS A 76 -3.15 19.86 -3.25
C LYS A 76 -2.17 18.73 -2.98
N THR A 77 -0.99 19.11 -2.51
CA THR A 77 0.03 18.18 -2.03
C THR A 77 0.01 18.10 -0.50
N HIS A 78 -0.03 16.88 0.02
CA HIS A 78 -0.01 16.58 1.44
C HIS A 78 1.30 15.84 1.79
N PRO A 79 2.05 16.28 2.80
CA PRO A 79 3.22 15.54 3.27
C PRO A 79 2.79 14.23 3.95
N LEU A 80 3.59 13.20 3.76
CA LEU A 80 3.43 11.90 4.41
C LEU A 80 4.63 11.64 5.34
N SER A 81 4.32 11.20 6.55
CA SER A 81 5.27 10.79 7.59
C SER A 81 4.59 9.77 8.51
N PRO A 82 5.34 9.08 9.40
CA PRO A 82 4.75 8.07 10.26
C PRO A 82 3.58 8.62 11.08
N GLY A 83 2.44 7.94 11.04
CA GLY A 83 1.19 8.38 11.65
C GLY A 83 0.22 9.08 10.69
N ALA A 84 0.66 9.44 9.48
CA ALA A 84 -0.24 10.00 8.46
C ALA A 84 -1.14 8.90 7.87
N VAL A 85 -2.41 9.25 7.63
CA VAL A 85 -3.37 8.40 6.91
C VAL A 85 -3.98 9.19 5.76
N TYR A 86 -4.18 8.53 4.62
CA TYR A 86 -5.02 9.02 3.55
C TYR A 86 -5.97 7.92 3.06
N ALA A 87 -7.09 8.32 2.47
CA ALA A 87 -8.05 7.41 1.87
C ALA A 87 -8.48 7.94 0.50
N LEU A 88 -8.52 7.06 -0.49
CA LEU A 88 -8.84 7.31 -1.90
C LEU A 88 -10.19 6.67 -2.27
#